data_AF-A0A817TCW0-F1
#
_entry.id   AF-A0A817TCW0-F1
#
_cell.length_a   1.000
_cell.length_b   1.000
_cell.length_c   1.000
_cell.angle_alpha   90.00
_cell.angle_beta   90.00
_cell.angle_gamma   90.00
#
_symmetry.space_group_name_H-M   'P 1'
#
loop_
_entity.id
_entity.type
_entity.pdbx_description
1 polymer ?
#
loop_
_entity_poly.entity_id
_entity_poly.type
_entity_poly.pdbx_seq_one_letter_code
_entity_poly.pdbx_strand_id
1 'polypeptide(L)'
;MPNGEDVRLKVDHAKSKKVEGTLYMMSERKGWMPEHRDIFTLSFDYCDIKYKHLHASTTDRSQKTSVLQIPTNLNNLKHEMTNWHINTELSLNSSLAHKIVKDLTPGGALMHGTTSQTLSRNLN
;
A
#
# COMPACT_ATOMS: atom_id res chain seq x y z
N MET A 1 -6.16 -29.04 -14.76
CA MET A 1 -7.20 -28.06 -14.33
C MET A 1 -7.91 -28.62 -13.11
N PRO A 2 -8.26 -27.82 -12.09
CA PRO A 2 -8.98 -28.32 -10.92
C PRO A 2 -10.30 -28.96 -11.39
N ASN A 3 -10.66 -30.10 -10.82
CA ASN A 3 -11.67 -31.04 -11.33
C ASN A 3 -13.13 -30.52 -11.23
N GLY A 4 -13.43 -29.33 -11.77
CA GLY A 4 -14.73 -28.68 -11.64
C GLY A 4 -14.93 -27.87 -10.35
N GLU A 5 -13.86 -27.69 -9.55
CA GLU A 5 -13.90 -26.84 -8.37
C GLU A 5 -14.04 -25.36 -8.74
N ASP A 6 -14.87 -24.66 -7.98
CA ASP A 6 -15.16 -23.24 -8.15
C ASP A 6 -14.00 -22.38 -7.62
N VAL A 7 -13.22 -21.79 -8.53
CA VAL A 7 -12.07 -20.93 -8.23
C VAL A 7 -12.53 -19.49 -8.05
N ARG A 8 -12.34 -18.96 -6.85
CA ARG A 8 -12.71 -17.57 -6.49
C ARG A 8 -11.58 -16.58 -6.70
N LEU A 9 -10.32 -17.00 -6.49
CA LEU A 9 -9.14 -16.18 -6.72
C LEU A 9 -7.99 -17.03 -7.24
N LYS A 10 -7.24 -16.47 -8.18
CA LYS A 10 -5.98 -17.01 -8.69
C LYS A 10 -4.88 -15.96 -8.50
N VAL A 11 -3.77 -16.36 -7.91
CA VAL A 11 -2.58 -15.52 -7.72
C VAL A 11 -1.41 -16.20 -8.39
N ASP A 12 -0.97 -15.65 -9.51
CA ASP A 12 0.22 -16.10 -10.23
C ASP A 12 1.50 -15.65 -9.51
N HIS A 13 2.62 -16.33 -9.79
CA HIS A 13 3.94 -16.07 -9.18
C HIS A 13 3.93 -16.12 -7.64
N ALA A 14 3.10 -17.00 -7.08
CA ALA A 14 3.04 -17.27 -5.66
C ALA A 14 4.15 -18.27 -5.28
N LYS A 15 5.05 -17.88 -4.37
CA LYS A 15 6.14 -18.74 -3.91
C LYS A 15 5.73 -19.64 -2.74
N SER A 16 6.03 -20.93 -2.84
CA SER A 16 6.01 -21.87 -1.71
C SER A 16 7.34 -22.59 -1.60
N LYS A 17 8.00 -22.54 -0.42
CA LYS A 17 9.33 -23.13 -0.19
C LYS A 17 10.36 -22.81 -1.31
N LYS A 18 10.39 -21.55 -1.77
CA LYS A 18 11.25 -21.03 -2.86
C LYS A 18 10.92 -21.54 -4.27
N VAL A 19 9.86 -22.32 -4.44
CA VAL A 19 9.38 -22.75 -5.75
C VAL A 19 8.29 -21.78 -6.21
N GLU A 20 8.39 -21.34 -7.47
CA GLU A 20 7.37 -20.52 -8.14
C GLU A 20 6.17 -21.37 -8.55
N GLY A 21 5.00 -20.75 -8.53
CA GLY A 21 3.76 -21.41 -8.90
C GLY A 21 2.58 -20.47 -8.79
N THR A 22 1.39 -21.06 -8.79
CA THR A 22 0.13 -20.34 -8.71
C THR A 22 -0.64 -20.81 -7.49
N LEU A 23 -1.12 -19.86 -6.70
CA LEU A 23 -2.04 -20.09 -5.59
C LEU A 23 -3.48 -19.93 -6.09
N TYR A 24 -4.31 -20.92 -5.79
CA TYR A 24 -5.73 -20.96 -6.08
C TYR A 24 -6.50 -20.93 -4.77
N MET A 25 -7.44 -20.02 -4.67
CA MET A 25 -8.44 -20.01 -3.60
C MET A 25 -9.76 -20.46 -4.22
N MET A 26 -10.25 -21.59 -3.74
CA MET A 26 -11.51 -22.20 -4.16
C MET A 26 -12.54 -21.98 -3.05
N SER A 27 -13.76 -22.49 -3.22
CA SER A 27 -14.84 -22.32 -2.24
C SER A 27 -14.57 -22.98 -0.88
N GLU A 28 -14.01 -24.20 -0.86
CA GLU A 28 -13.83 -24.97 0.38
C GLU A 28 -12.38 -25.02 0.86
N ARG A 29 -11.44 -24.76 -0.05
CA ARG A 29 -10.01 -24.94 0.19
C ARG A 29 -9.16 -23.97 -0.60
N LYS A 30 -7.89 -23.89 -0.22
CA LYS A 30 -6.85 -23.26 -1.03
C LYS A 30 -5.84 -24.30 -1.50
N GLY A 31 -5.41 -24.20 -2.74
CA GLY A 31 -4.44 -25.09 -3.36
C GLY A 31 -3.28 -24.30 -3.96
N TRP A 32 -2.06 -24.79 -3.84
CA TRP A 32 -0.88 -24.22 -4.51
C TRP A 32 -0.29 -25.24 -5.48
N MET A 33 -0.05 -24.80 -6.72
CA MET A 33 0.40 -25.60 -7.84
C MET A 33 1.71 -25.01 -8.40
N PRO A 34 2.81 -25.79 -8.48
CA PRO A 34 4.04 -25.33 -9.12
C PRO A 34 3.83 -25.05 -10.62
N GLU A 35 4.60 -24.12 -11.17
CA GLU A 35 4.46 -23.66 -12.58
C GLU A 35 4.56 -24.79 -13.62
N HIS A 36 5.36 -25.83 -13.34
CA HIS A 36 5.58 -26.95 -14.27
C HIS A 36 4.85 -28.23 -13.84
N ARG A 37 3.73 -28.10 -13.11
CA ARG A 37 2.90 -29.24 -12.72
C ARG A 37 1.42 -28.91 -12.90
N ASP A 38 0.65 -29.94 -13.21
CA ASP A 38 -0.81 -29.84 -13.32
C ASP A 38 -1.55 -30.33 -12.06
N ILE A 39 -0.83 -30.51 -10.95
CA ILE A 39 -1.38 -30.98 -9.68
C ILE A 39 -0.99 -30.05 -8.53
N PHE A 40 -1.92 -29.87 -7.60
CA PHE A 40 -1.66 -29.18 -6.35
C PHE A 40 -0.63 -29.96 -5.53
N THR A 41 0.48 -29.30 -5.17
CA THR A 41 1.45 -29.88 -4.24
C THR A 41 1.10 -29.55 -2.79
N LEU A 42 0.29 -28.51 -2.58
CA LEU A 42 -0.30 -28.17 -1.29
C LEU A 42 -1.79 -27.91 -1.49
N SER A 43 -2.62 -28.46 -0.61
CA SER A 43 -4.05 -28.18 -0.55
C SER A 43 -4.49 -28.19 0.90
N PHE A 44 -5.19 -27.15 1.34
CA PHE A 44 -5.66 -27.01 2.72
C PHE A 44 -7.11 -26.54 2.73
N ASP A 45 -7.97 -27.29 3.42
CA ASP A 45 -9.36 -26.93 3.62
C ASP A 45 -9.44 -25.77 4.61
N TYR A 46 -10.36 -24.83 4.39
CA TYR A 46 -10.44 -23.65 5.25
C TYR A 46 -10.80 -24.01 6.69
N CYS A 47 -11.56 -25.08 6.91
CA CYS A 47 -11.93 -25.59 8.23
C CYS A 47 -10.72 -25.98 9.10
N ASP A 48 -9.61 -26.42 8.48
CA ASP A 48 -8.41 -26.87 9.19
C ASP A 48 -7.42 -25.72 9.49
N ILE A 49 -7.64 -24.55 8.89
CA ILE A 49 -6.74 -23.40 9.04
C ILE A 49 -7.09 -22.67 10.33
N LYS A 50 -6.31 -22.93 11.38
CA LYS A 50 -6.36 -22.16 12.63
C LYS A 50 -6.02 -20.69 12.34
N TYR A 51 -6.79 -19.78 12.95
CA TYR A 51 -6.64 -18.32 12.82
C TYR A 51 -5.18 -17.87 12.89
N LYS A 52 -4.72 -17.10 11.89
CA LYS A 52 -3.43 -16.42 11.92
C LYS A 52 -3.66 -14.92 11.97
N HIS A 53 -3.09 -14.28 12.99
CA HIS A 53 -3.10 -12.83 13.16
C HIS A 53 -2.28 -12.19 12.02
N LEU A 54 -2.94 -11.53 11.08
CA LEU A 54 -2.29 -10.77 10.02
C LEU A 54 -1.86 -9.42 10.59
N HIS A 55 -0.56 -9.24 10.87
CA HIS A 55 -0.02 -7.90 10.99
C HIS A 55 0.09 -7.33 9.57
N ALA A 56 -0.70 -6.31 9.26
CA ALA A 56 -0.50 -5.52 8.06
C ALA A 56 0.89 -4.86 8.17
N SER A 57 1.88 -5.43 7.50
CA SER A 57 3.19 -4.82 7.33
C SER A 57 3.14 -3.90 6.12
N THR A 58 2.33 -2.84 6.21
CA THR A 58 2.65 -1.63 5.47
C THR A 58 3.87 -1.05 6.15
N THR A 59 5.05 -1.41 5.66
CA THR A 59 6.29 -0.70 5.95
C THR A 59 6.17 0.69 5.36
N ASP A 60 5.44 1.55 6.05
CA ASP A 60 5.76 2.96 6.09
C ASP A 60 5.40 3.50 7.46
N ARG A 61 6.44 3.62 8.28
CA ARG A 61 6.54 4.39 9.53
C ARG A 61 5.23 4.52 10.34
N SER A 62 4.64 3.40 10.75
CA SER A 62 3.58 3.43 11.76
C SER A 62 4.15 3.96 13.08
N GLN A 63 3.94 5.23 13.37
CA GLN A 63 4.25 5.80 14.67
C GLN A 63 3.35 5.11 15.71
N LYS A 64 3.94 4.29 16.58
CA LYS A 64 3.23 3.73 17.73
C LYS A 64 2.99 4.86 18.74
N THR A 65 1.81 5.45 18.71
CA THR A 65 1.32 6.32 19.79
C THR A 65 1.07 5.45 21.03
N SER A 66 1.64 5.84 22.17
CA SER A 66 1.37 5.15 23.43
C SER A 66 -0.13 5.18 23.74
N VAL A 67 -0.70 4.09 24.26
CA VAL A 67 -2.15 3.99 24.56
C VAL A 67 -2.63 5.11 25.49
N LEU A 68 -1.74 5.59 26.37
CA LEU A 68 -2.00 6.71 27.28
C LEU A 68 -2.16 8.06 26.57
N GLN A 69 -1.63 8.22 25.35
CA GLN A 69 -1.73 9.45 24.57
C GLN A 69 -3.01 9.49 23.72
N ILE A 70 -3.71 8.37 23.55
CA ILE A 70 -4.93 8.30 22.74
C ILE A 70 -6.04 9.18 23.32
N PRO A 71 -6.38 9.11 24.63
CA PRO A 71 -7.43 9.96 25.21
C PRO A 71 -7.06 11.44 25.15
N THR A 72 -5.79 11.76 25.42
CA THR A 72 -5.28 13.14 25.40
C THR A 72 -5.36 13.75 24.01
N ASN A 73 -4.87 13.04 22.98
CA ASN A 73 -4.93 13.51 21.60
C ASN A 73 -6.38 13.66 21.13
N LEU A 74 -7.28 12.76 21.53
CA LEU A 74 -8.68 12.84 21.17
C LEU A 74 -9.37 14.06 21.79
N ASN A 75 -9.04 14.38 23.04
CA ASN A 75 -9.56 15.59 23.71
C ASN A 75 -9.03 16.86 23.05
N ASN A 76 -7.74 16.90 22.70
CA ASN A 76 -7.14 18.04 22.01
C ASN A 76 -7.79 18.27 20.64
N LEU A 77 -7.97 17.21 19.84
CA LEU A 77 -8.66 17.31 18.55
C LEU A 77 -10.11 17.77 18.69
N LYS A 78 -10.85 17.25 19.67
CA LYS A 78 -12.23 17.70 19.92
C LYS A 78 -12.29 19.18 20.31
N HIS A 79 -11.36 19.64 21.14
CA HIS A 79 -11.25 21.03 21.53
C HIS A 79 -10.87 21.92 20.34
N GLU A 80 -9.92 21.49 19.51
CA GLU A 80 -9.54 22.18 18.27
C GLU A 80 -10.70 22.28 17.29
N MET A 81 -11.46 21.19 17.08
CA MET A 81 -12.63 21.18 16.22
C MET A 81 -13.77 22.06 16.75
N THR A 82 -14.00 22.06 18.07
CA THR A 82 -15.05 22.89 18.69
C THR A 82 -14.72 24.38 18.57
N ASN A 83 -13.44 24.73 18.63
CA ASN A 83 -12.96 26.09 18.50
C ASN A 83 -12.43 26.40 17.09
N TRP A 84 -12.78 25.56 16.10
CA TRP A 84 -12.26 25.73 14.76
C TRP A 84 -12.86 26.98 14.13
N HIS A 85 -12.00 27.95 13.83
CA HIS A 85 -12.35 29.15 13.10
C HIS A 85 -11.43 29.28 11.89
N ILE A 86 -12.00 29.67 10.75
CA ILE A 86 -11.23 29.93 9.54
C ILE A 86 -10.46 31.23 9.73
N ASN A 87 -9.21 31.11 10.15
CA ASN A 87 -8.27 32.23 10.15
C ASN A 87 -7.80 32.47 8.71
N THR A 88 -8.40 33.46 8.05
CA THR A 88 -8.04 33.88 6.68
C THR A 88 -6.58 34.33 6.57
N GLU A 89 -5.92 34.73 7.67
CA GLU A 89 -4.50 35.10 7.69
C GLU A 89 -3.52 33.92 7.63
N LEU A 90 -3.96 32.70 7.96
CA LEU A 90 -3.14 31.49 7.94
C LEU A 90 -3.29 30.68 6.64
N SER A 91 -4.16 31.12 5.74
CA SER A 91 -4.56 30.38 4.54
C SER A 91 -3.48 30.27 3.44
N LEU A 92 -2.25 30.75 3.68
CA LEU A 92 -1.04 30.75 2.84
C LEU A 92 -0.42 32.15 2.96
N ASN A 93 0.56 32.33 3.83
CA ASN A 93 1.34 33.56 3.79
C ASN A 93 2.29 33.52 2.58
N SER A 94 2.64 34.69 2.04
CA SER A 94 3.48 34.80 0.85
C SER A 94 4.83 34.11 1.02
N SER A 95 5.42 34.13 2.22
CA SER A 95 6.70 33.49 2.53
C SER A 95 6.65 31.96 2.37
N LEU A 96 5.58 31.32 2.89
CA LEU A 96 5.34 29.89 2.73
C LEU A 96 5.13 29.52 1.25
N ALA A 97 4.34 30.31 0.52
CA ALA A 97 4.13 30.08 -0.91
C ALA A 97 5.45 30.17 -1.69
N HIS A 98 6.28 31.20 -1.44
CA HIS A 98 7.59 31.35 -2.09
C HIS A 98 8.53 30.19 -1.75
N LYS A 99 8.50 29.70 -0.50
CA LYS A 99 9.29 28.53 -0.10
C LYS A 99 8.85 27.27 -0.84
N ILE A 100 7.55 27.01 -0.92
CA ILE A 100 7.01 25.85 -1.64
C ILE A 100 7.39 25.93 -3.13
N VAL A 101 7.27 27.11 -3.75
CA VAL A 101 7.68 27.31 -5.15
C VAL A 101 9.16 26.98 -5.33
N LYS A 102 10.04 27.47 -4.45
CA LYS A 102 11.48 27.15 -4.47
C LYS A 102 11.73 25.66 -4.33
N ASP A 103 11.06 25.00 -3.38
CA ASP A 103 11.20 23.57 -3.14
C ASP A 103 10.75 22.73 -4.36
N LEU A 104 9.88 23.25 -5.23
CA LEU A 104 9.39 22.62 -6.46
C LEU A 104 10.16 22.99 -7.74
N THR A 105 11.07 23.98 -7.69
CA THR A 105 11.87 24.38 -8.87
C THR A 105 12.97 23.36 -9.20
N PRO A 106 13.55 23.41 -10.42
CA PRO A 106 14.77 22.70 -10.77
C PRO A 106 15.90 22.83 -9.74
N GLY A 107 16.20 21.74 -9.01
CA GLY A 107 17.18 21.70 -7.92
C GLY A 107 16.61 21.95 -6.50
N GLY A 108 15.31 22.18 -6.37
CA GLY A 108 14.60 22.36 -5.11
C GLY A 108 14.44 21.05 -4.31
N ALA A 109 14.21 21.18 -2.99
CA ALA A 109 14.22 20.07 -2.05
C ALA A 109 13.16 18.98 -2.30
N LEU A 110 12.07 19.32 -3.00
CA LEU A 110 10.97 18.38 -3.30
C LEU A 110 10.99 17.90 -4.75
N MET A 111 11.77 18.55 -5.63
CA MET A 111 11.80 18.19 -7.05
C MET A 111 12.84 17.09 -7.31
N HIS A 112 12.39 15.83 -7.26
CA HIS A 112 13.23 14.67 -7.54
C HIS A 112 13.32 14.37 -9.05
N GLY A 113 14.46 14.71 -9.65
CA GLY A 113 14.84 14.31 -11.01
C GLY A 113 14.10 15.06 -12.11
N THR A 114 14.82 15.84 -12.92
CA THR A 114 14.27 16.36 -14.17
C THR A 114 14.52 15.34 -15.28
N THR A 115 13.46 14.66 -15.75
CA THR A 115 13.57 13.83 -16.94
C THR A 115 13.64 14.73 -18.17
N SER A 116 14.84 14.94 -18.71
CA SER A 116 15.03 15.63 -19.99
C SER A 116 14.78 14.65 -21.14
N GLN A 117 13.70 14.85 -21.90
CA GLN A 117 13.48 14.14 -23.17
C GLN A 117 13.95 15.05 -24.32
N THR A 118 14.95 14.61 -25.08
CA THR A 118 15.39 15.31 -26.30
C THR A 118 14.37 15.09 -27.40
N LEU A 119 13.75 16.17 -27.89
CA LEU A 119 12.84 16.13 -29.03
C LEU A 119 13.65 15.89 -30.32
N SER A 120 13.76 14.64 -30.76
CA SER A 120 14.34 14.32 -32.07
C SER A 120 13.40 14.81 -33.18
N ARG A 121 13.71 15.98 -33.74
CA ARG A 121 13.13 16.42 -35.02
C ARG A 121 13.67 15.50 -36.11
N ASN A 122 12.85 14.55 -36.55
CA ASN A 122 13.02 13.93 -37.86
C ASN A 122 12.78 15.02 -38.91
N LEU A 123 13.85 15.59 -39.44
CA LEU A 123 13.80 16.35 -40.69
C LEU A 123 13.86 15.31 -41.81
N ASN A 124 12.75 15.20 -42.54
CA ASN A 124 12.69 14.52 -43.84
C ASN A 124 13.63 15.20 -44.85
#